data_AF-A0A5J6Z0P6-F1
#
_entry.id   AF-A0A5J6Z0P6-F1
#
_cell.length_a   1.000
_cell.length_b   1.000
_cell.length_c   1.000
_cell.angle_alpha   90.00
_cell.angle_beta   90.00
_cell.angle_gamma   90.00
#
_symmetry.space_group_name_H-M   'P 1'
#
loop_
_entity.id
_entity.type
_entity.pdbx_description
1 polymer ?
#
loop_
_entity_poly.entity_id
_entity_poly.type
_entity_poly.pdbx_seq_one_letter_code
_entity_poly.pdbx_strand_id
1 'polypeptide(L)'
;MSLKDNFTADEWFKVMTGPGRAGAAVVAASPSGLTGLLAEAQAIANAVRESVSRDSRTPLMEAMAADLLGQPAARAPEQERARNVEDVKNQSLEGVRQAMWLVNAKTSAEDAAAYREMLMLVAQRTAEAAKEGGFLGFGGEQVNDKERAVIEELRQLIGAQPTGGDGAGTITHETPPEASEVRPEPGPDGSGNSN
;
A
#
# COMPACT_ATOMS: atom_id res chain seq x y z
N MET A 1 9.67 23.12 -1.61
CA MET A 1 9.65 21.74 -2.09
C MET A 1 8.28 21.18 -1.82
N SER A 2 7.69 20.56 -2.82
CA SER A 2 6.42 19.83 -2.69
C SER A 2 6.71 18.37 -2.35
N LEU A 3 5.75 17.64 -1.75
CA LEU A 3 5.91 16.19 -1.53
C LEU A 3 6.19 15.43 -2.84
N LYS A 4 5.61 15.91 -3.95
CA LYS A 4 5.80 15.35 -5.29
C LYS A 4 7.27 15.35 -5.72
N ASP A 5 8.09 16.26 -5.22
CA ASP A 5 9.52 16.36 -5.54
C ASP A 5 10.32 15.13 -5.04
N ASN A 6 9.75 14.33 -4.13
CA ASN A 6 10.34 13.06 -3.65
C ASN A 6 10.22 11.92 -4.68
N PHE A 7 9.40 12.10 -5.72
CA PHE A 7 9.10 11.10 -6.73
C PHE A 7 9.67 11.51 -8.10
N THR A 8 10.16 10.53 -8.86
CA THR A 8 10.34 10.70 -10.30
C THR A 8 8.97 10.78 -10.99
N ALA A 9 8.92 11.27 -12.24
CA ALA A 9 7.68 11.34 -13.00
C ALA A 9 6.98 9.98 -13.12
N ASP A 10 7.73 8.92 -13.37
CA ASP A 10 7.20 7.55 -13.51
C ASP A 10 6.71 6.96 -12.18
N GLU A 11 7.35 7.30 -11.08
CA GLU A 11 6.90 6.88 -9.75
C GLU A 11 5.63 7.63 -9.35
N TRP A 12 5.60 8.93 -9.56
CA TRP A 12 4.42 9.75 -9.29
C TRP A 12 3.22 9.28 -10.12
N PHE A 13 3.43 8.96 -11.40
CA PHE A 13 2.39 8.37 -12.24
C PHE A 13 1.83 7.06 -11.66
N LYS A 14 2.68 6.17 -11.12
CA LYS A 14 2.21 4.95 -10.46
C LYS A 14 1.38 5.25 -9.22
N VAL A 15 1.80 6.22 -8.40
CA VAL A 15 1.04 6.66 -7.21
C VAL A 15 -0.33 7.25 -7.62
N MET A 16 -0.37 8.09 -8.65
CA MET A 16 -1.61 8.70 -9.16
C MET A 16 -2.57 7.67 -9.77
N THR A 17 -2.06 6.60 -10.39
CA THR A 17 -2.88 5.57 -11.04
C THR A 17 -3.25 4.40 -10.13
N GLY A 18 -2.59 4.24 -8.99
CA GLY A 18 -2.88 3.17 -8.02
C GLY A 18 -4.35 3.02 -7.64
N PRO A 19 -5.10 4.10 -7.33
CA PRO A 19 -6.53 4.00 -7.02
C PRO A 19 -7.36 3.46 -8.20
N GLY A 20 -7.08 3.94 -9.41
CA GLY A 20 -7.72 3.43 -10.62
C GLY A 20 -7.45 1.94 -10.85
N ARG A 21 -6.24 1.47 -10.51
CA ARG A 21 -5.89 0.04 -10.57
C ARG A 21 -6.63 -0.80 -9.52
N ALA A 22 -6.82 -0.28 -8.31
CA ALA A 22 -7.63 -0.99 -7.30
C ALA A 22 -9.07 -1.20 -7.79
N GLY A 23 -9.68 -0.18 -8.40
CA GLY A 23 -10.99 -0.32 -9.05
C GLY A 23 -10.96 -1.30 -10.24
N ALA A 24 -9.97 -1.19 -11.13
CA ALA A 24 -9.84 -2.08 -12.28
C ALA A 24 -9.67 -3.56 -11.91
N ALA A 25 -9.00 -3.87 -10.79
CA ALA A 25 -8.91 -5.23 -10.27
C ALA A 25 -10.29 -5.79 -9.90
N VAL A 26 -11.15 -4.98 -9.29
CA VAL A 26 -12.52 -5.35 -8.93
C VAL A 26 -13.38 -5.55 -10.18
N VAL A 27 -13.35 -4.60 -11.13
CA VAL A 27 -14.05 -4.73 -12.42
C VAL A 27 -13.63 -6.00 -13.17
N ALA A 28 -12.33 -6.32 -13.17
CA ALA A 28 -11.84 -7.54 -13.80
C ALA A 28 -12.33 -8.81 -13.09
N ALA A 29 -12.54 -8.78 -11.77
CA ALA A 29 -13.07 -9.92 -11.03
C ALA A 29 -14.48 -10.29 -11.50
N SER A 30 -15.28 -9.30 -11.91
CA SER A 30 -16.65 -9.45 -12.37
C SER A 30 -17.04 -8.33 -13.32
N PRO A 31 -16.75 -8.47 -14.62
CA PRO A 31 -17.05 -7.42 -15.59
C PRO A 31 -18.56 -7.19 -15.65
N SER A 32 -19.00 -6.02 -15.23
CA SER A 32 -20.34 -5.57 -15.55
C SER A 32 -20.43 -5.38 -17.07
N GLY A 33 -21.60 -5.64 -17.68
CA GLY A 33 -21.78 -5.44 -19.12
C GLY A 33 -21.43 -4.00 -19.56
N LEU A 34 -21.47 -3.71 -20.87
CA LEU A 34 -21.04 -2.42 -21.44
C LEU A 34 -21.65 -1.17 -20.74
N THR A 35 -22.84 -1.28 -20.15
CA THR A 35 -23.51 -0.20 -19.40
C THR A 35 -22.95 -0.01 -17.98
N GLY A 36 -22.42 -1.06 -17.34
CA GLY A 36 -21.85 -1.00 -16.00
C GLY A 36 -20.44 -0.43 -15.96
N LEU A 37 -19.64 -0.61 -17.02
CA LEU A 37 -18.27 -0.08 -17.11
C LEU A 37 -18.19 1.45 -16.93
N LEU A 38 -19.19 2.19 -17.42
CA LEU A 38 -19.24 3.65 -17.22
C LEU A 38 -19.55 4.01 -15.77
N ALA A 39 -20.49 3.29 -15.13
CA ALA A 39 -20.83 3.49 -13.73
C ALA A 39 -19.65 3.14 -12.82
N GLU A 40 -18.93 2.06 -13.11
CA GLU A 40 -17.71 1.65 -12.42
C GLU A 40 -16.60 2.70 -12.56
N ALA A 41 -16.36 3.21 -13.77
CA ALA A 41 -15.39 4.30 -13.99
C ALA A 41 -15.76 5.57 -13.23
N GLN A 42 -17.04 5.93 -13.19
CA GLN A 42 -17.53 7.09 -12.43
C GLN A 42 -17.40 6.87 -10.92
N ALA A 43 -17.67 5.66 -10.42
CA ALA A 43 -17.50 5.31 -9.01
C ALA A 43 -16.04 5.43 -8.57
N ILE A 44 -15.10 4.94 -9.38
CA ILE A 44 -13.65 5.12 -9.16
C ILE A 44 -13.31 6.61 -9.06
N ALA A 45 -13.73 7.41 -10.05
CA ALA A 45 -13.43 8.84 -10.07
C ALA A 45 -14.02 9.59 -8.87
N ASN A 46 -15.25 9.27 -8.47
CA ASN A 46 -15.92 9.85 -7.31
C ASN A 46 -15.21 9.48 -6.01
N ALA A 47 -14.80 8.22 -5.83
CA ALA A 47 -14.11 7.75 -4.63
C ALA A 47 -12.72 8.37 -4.46
N VAL A 48 -11.98 8.54 -5.57
CA VAL A 48 -10.72 9.29 -5.58
C VAL A 48 -10.98 10.75 -5.19
N ARG A 49 -11.97 11.40 -5.81
CA ARG A 49 -12.33 12.80 -5.49
C ARG A 49 -12.74 12.95 -4.03
N GLU A 50 -13.54 12.04 -3.50
CA GLU A 50 -13.96 12.02 -2.08
C GLU A 50 -12.75 11.97 -1.15
N SER A 51 -11.77 11.10 -1.46
CA SER A 51 -10.56 10.94 -0.64
C SER A 51 -9.70 12.20 -0.65
N VAL A 52 -9.52 12.81 -1.84
CA VAL A 52 -8.67 14.01 -1.99
C VAL A 52 -9.39 15.33 -1.69
N SER A 53 -10.68 15.31 -1.35
CA SER A 53 -11.44 16.52 -0.99
C SER A 53 -11.73 16.65 0.51
N ARG A 54 -11.23 15.72 1.34
CA ARG A 54 -11.43 15.77 2.81
C ARG A 54 -10.83 17.05 3.41
N ASP A 55 -11.47 17.55 4.48
CA ASP A 55 -11.08 18.81 5.15
C ASP A 55 -9.70 18.72 5.84
N SER A 56 -9.33 17.52 6.31
CA SER A 56 -7.99 17.22 6.83
C SER A 56 -7.30 16.26 5.88
N ARG A 57 -6.45 16.79 5.00
CA ARG A 57 -5.64 16.01 4.07
C ARG A 57 -4.24 15.83 4.61
N THR A 58 -3.69 14.65 4.43
CA THR A 58 -2.25 14.43 4.57
C THR A 58 -1.53 15.12 3.39
N PRO A 59 -0.23 15.44 3.52
CA PRO A 59 0.53 16.06 2.43
C PRO A 59 0.43 15.32 1.09
N LEU A 60 0.34 13.99 1.10
CA LEU A 60 0.15 13.18 -0.11
C LEU A 60 -1.20 13.45 -0.76
N MET A 61 -2.28 13.46 0.02
CA MET A 61 -3.62 13.72 -0.49
C MET A 61 -3.74 15.14 -1.06
N GLU A 62 -3.08 16.12 -0.46
CA GLU A 62 -3.01 17.48 -1.01
C GLU A 62 -2.27 17.53 -2.35
N ALA A 63 -1.11 16.86 -2.44
CA ALA A 63 -0.33 16.80 -3.68
C ALA A 63 -1.12 16.10 -4.81
N MET A 64 -1.82 15.01 -4.50
CA MET A 64 -2.70 14.32 -5.45
C MET A 64 -3.87 15.20 -5.88
N ALA A 65 -4.52 15.91 -4.94
CA ALA A 65 -5.61 16.84 -5.24
C ALA A 65 -5.17 17.94 -6.20
N ALA A 66 -4.01 18.56 -5.92
CA ALA A 66 -3.46 19.65 -6.72
C ALA A 66 -3.19 19.21 -8.18
N ASP A 67 -2.65 18.01 -8.38
CA ASP A 67 -2.36 17.49 -9.73
C ASP A 67 -3.64 17.07 -10.48
N LEU A 68 -4.63 16.50 -9.79
CA LEU A 68 -5.93 16.15 -10.38
C LEU A 68 -6.72 17.38 -10.83
N LEU A 69 -6.61 18.50 -10.11
CA LEU A 69 -7.27 19.76 -10.43
C LEU A 69 -6.47 20.59 -11.45
N GLY A 70 -5.14 20.43 -11.47
CA GLY A 70 -4.22 21.28 -12.22
C GLY A 70 -3.84 20.80 -13.62
N GLN A 71 -4.05 19.52 -13.96
CA GLN A 71 -3.61 18.98 -15.26
C GLN A 71 -4.71 18.15 -15.94
N PRO A 72 -4.97 18.33 -17.25
CA PRO A 72 -5.75 17.37 -18.01
C PRO A 72 -5.04 16.01 -17.94
N ALA A 73 -5.81 14.92 -17.79
CA ALA A 73 -5.27 13.57 -17.63
C ALA A 73 -4.10 13.33 -18.59
N ALA A 74 -2.89 13.22 -18.04
CA ALA A 74 -1.71 12.90 -18.84
C ALA A 74 -1.99 11.61 -19.60
N ARG A 75 -1.68 11.61 -20.90
CA ARG A 75 -1.89 10.46 -21.78
C ARG A 75 -1.24 9.26 -21.10
N ALA A 76 -2.04 8.25 -20.74
CA ALA A 76 -1.51 7.05 -20.13
C ALA A 76 -0.41 6.50 -21.07
N PRO A 77 0.76 6.12 -20.54
CA PRO A 77 1.77 5.43 -21.33
C PRO A 77 1.10 4.22 -21.99
N GLU A 78 1.52 3.85 -23.20
CA GLU A 78 1.01 2.68 -23.92
C GLU A 78 1.21 1.44 -23.04
N GLN A 79 0.17 1.09 -22.29
CA GLN A 79 0.11 -0.15 -21.55
C GLN A 79 -0.18 -1.25 -22.55
N GLU A 80 0.60 -2.32 -22.46
CA GLU A 80 0.39 -3.52 -23.25
C GLU A 80 -1.07 -3.97 -23.04
N ARG A 81 -1.86 -3.99 -24.12
CA ARG A 81 -3.27 -4.38 -24.03
C ARG A 81 -3.34 -5.77 -23.41
N ALA A 82 -3.92 -5.85 -22.22
CA ALA A 82 -4.18 -7.12 -21.56
C ALA A 82 -4.98 -8.03 -22.50
N ARG A 83 -4.55 -9.28 -22.62
CA ARG A 83 -5.09 -10.23 -23.61
C ARG A 83 -6.37 -10.89 -23.10
N ASN A 84 -6.55 -10.93 -21.79
CA ASN A 84 -7.74 -11.45 -21.12
C ASN A 84 -7.99 -10.72 -19.78
N VAL A 85 -9.13 -11.01 -19.16
CA VAL A 85 -9.58 -10.35 -17.92
C VAL A 85 -8.69 -10.70 -16.71
N GLU A 86 -8.10 -11.89 -16.68
CA GLU A 86 -7.20 -12.31 -15.60
C GLU A 86 -5.86 -11.57 -15.66
N ASP A 87 -5.34 -11.29 -16.86
CA ASP A 87 -4.19 -10.43 -17.06
C ASP A 87 -4.48 -9.00 -16.56
N VAL A 88 -5.68 -8.46 -16.82
CA VAL A 88 -6.11 -7.15 -16.30
C VAL A 88 -6.09 -7.14 -14.77
N LYS A 89 -6.66 -8.17 -14.14
CA LYS A 89 -6.66 -8.31 -12.68
C LYS A 89 -5.23 -8.31 -12.12
N ASN A 90 -4.36 -9.16 -12.67
CA ASN A 90 -2.99 -9.34 -12.18
C ASN A 90 -2.15 -8.07 -12.38
N GLN A 91 -2.24 -7.42 -13.54
CA GLN A 91 -1.57 -6.15 -13.81
C GLN A 91 -2.09 -5.01 -12.91
N SER A 92 -3.37 -5.04 -12.57
CA SER A 92 -3.98 -4.09 -11.66
C SER A 92 -3.46 -4.27 -10.24
N LEU A 93 -3.48 -5.50 -9.71
CA LEU A 93 -2.93 -5.83 -8.40
C LEU A 93 -1.44 -5.49 -8.29
N GLU A 94 -0.65 -5.79 -9.32
CA GLU A 94 0.77 -5.45 -9.34
C GLU A 94 1.00 -3.94 -9.32
N GLY A 95 0.23 -3.16 -10.08
CA GLY A 95 0.38 -1.71 -10.02
C GLY A 95 -0.10 -1.11 -8.69
N VAL A 96 -1.07 -1.71 -8.00
CA VAL A 96 -1.42 -1.33 -6.61
C VAL A 96 -0.25 -1.62 -5.67
N ARG A 97 0.40 -2.78 -5.80
CA ARG A 97 1.59 -3.15 -5.00
C ARG A 97 2.73 -2.15 -5.19
N GLN A 98 3.03 -1.80 -6.43
CA GLN A 98 4.08 -0.82 -6.76
C GLN A 98 3.76 0.56 -6.17
N ALA A 99 2.52 1.02 -6.30
CA ALA A 99 2.11 2.30 -5.74
C ALA A 99 2.21 2.31 -4.21
N MET A 100 1.73 1.26 -3.53
CA MET A 100 1.85 1.10 -2.08
C MET A 100 3.30 1.06 -1.61
N TRP A 101 4.18 0.36 -2.33
CA TRP A 101 5.60 0.33 -2.01
C TRP A 101 6.23 1.72 -2.10
N LEU A 102 5.93 2.47 -3.17
CA LEU A 102 6.43 3.83 -3.36
C LEU A 102 5.95 4.78 -2.26
N VAL A 103 4.67 4.72 -1.90
CA VAL A 103 4.10 5.54 -0.84
C VAL A 103 4.74 5.21 0.51
N ASN A 104 4.84 3.92 0.87
CA ASN A 104 5.49 3.50 2.12
C ASN A 104 6.98 3.91 2.18
N ALA A 105 7.69 3.88 1.06
CA ALA A 105 9.12 4.19 1.01
C ALA A 105 9.44 5.69 1.04
N LYS A 106 8.52 6.56 0.58
CA LYS A 106 8.82 7.97 0.27
C LYS A 106 7.92 8.99 0.98
N THR A 107 6.97 8.52 1.78
CA THR A 107 6.01 9.38 2.50
C THR A 107 5.93 8.99 3.98
N SER A 108 5.17 9.76 4.75
CA SER A 108 4.96 9.46 6.17
C SER A 108 4.06 8.23 6.35
N ALA A 109 4.07 7.64 7.56
CA ALA A 109 3.15 6.55 7.90
C ALA A 109 1.67 6.99 7.84
N GLU A 110 1.40 8.27 8.10
CA GLU A 110 0.06 8.87 8.01
C GLU A 110 -0.38 8.98 6.55
N ASP A 111 0.49 9.46 5.65
CA ASP A 111 0.24 9.48 4.21
C ASP A 111 -0.03 8.08 3.66
N ALA A 112 0.78 7.11 4.08
CA ALA A 112 0.58 5.72 3.71
C ALA A 112 -0.76 5.19 4.20
N ALA A 113 -1.16 5.47 5.44
CA ALA A 113 -2.47 5.06 5.98
C ALA A 113 -3.63 5.68 5.18
N ALA A 114 -3.59 6.98 4.90
CA ALA A 114 -4.60 7.65 4.11
C ALA A 114 -4.69 7.08 2.68
N TYR A 115 -3.54 6.74 2.08
CA TYR A 115 -3.50 6.12 0.75
C TYR A 115 -4.13 4.73 0.76
N ARG A 116 -3.85 3.90 1.78
CA ARG A 116 -4.53 2.60 1.95
C ARG A 116 -6.04 2.74 2.06
N GLU A 117 -6.51 3.69 2.85
CA GLU A 117 -7.95 3.98 3.00
C GLU A 117 -8.59 4.36 1.67
N MET A 118 -7.94 5.24 0.89
CA MET A 118 -8.42 5.63 -0.43
C MET A 118 -8.49 4.43 -1.40
N LEU A 119 -7.46 3.59 -1.46
CA LEU A 119 -7.46 2.40 -2.31
C LEU A 119 -8.62 1.46 -1.97
N MET A 120 -8.85 1.22 -0.68
CA MET A 120 -9.94 0.37 -0.20
C MET A 120 -11.32 1.00 -0.46
N LEU A 121 -11.45 2.32 -0.29
CA LEU A 121 -12.68 3.05 -0.61
C LEU A 121 -13.02 2.89 -2.10
N VAL A 122 -12.05 3.08 -2.99
CA VAL A 122 -12.24 2.92 -4.44
C VAL A 122 -12.67 1.50 -4.79
N ALA A 123 -12.01 0.47 -4.23
CA ALA A 123 -12.38 -0.92 -4.46
C ALA A 123 -13.84 -1.20 -4.03
N GLN A 124 -14.22 -0.73 -2.84
CA GLN A 124 -15.57 -0.92 -2.29
C GLN A 124 -16.64 -0.22 -3.14
N ARG A 125 -16.40 1.05 -3.52
CA ARG A 125 -17.34 1.82 -4.36
C ARG A 125 -17.50 1.22 -5.75
N THR A 126 -16.43 0.67 -6.30
CA THR A 126 -16.46 -0.01 -7.60
C THR A 126 -17.34 -1.26 -7.53
N ALA A 127 -17.18 -2.10 -6.50
CA ALA A 127 -18.02 -3.27 -6.29
C ALA A 127 -19.49 -2.91 -6.01
N GLU A 128 -19.76 -1.77 -5.35
CA GLU A 128 -21.12 -1.27 -5.17
C GLU A 128 -21.76 -0.87 -6.50
N ALA A 129 -21.03 -0.17 -7.37
CA ALA A 129 -21.53 0.24 -8.68
C ALA A 129 -21.80 -0.94 -9.63
N ALA A 130 -20.98 -1.99 -9.56
CA ALA A 130 -21.18 -3.22 -10.34
C ALA A 130 -22.53 -3.89 -10.06
N LYS A 131 -23.01 -3.84 -8.81
CA LYS A 131 -24.34 -4.36 -8.40
C LYS A 131 -25.48 -3.66 -9.14
N GLU A 132 -25.37 -2.35 -9.33
CA GLU A 132 -26.39 -1.52 -9.96
C GLU A 132 -26.36 -1.65 -11.50
N GLY A 133 -25.23 -2.09 -12.07
CA GLY A 133 -25.02 -2.26 -13.51
C GLY A 133 -25.29 -3.66 -14.07
N GLY A 134 -25.72 -4.63 -13.26
CA GLY A 134 -25.96 -6.02 -13.64
C GLY A 134 -27.04 -6.18 -14.73
N PHE A 135 -26.65 -6.84 -15.83
CA PHE A 135 -27.27 -7.12 -17.16
C PHE A 135 -28.72 -6.72 -17.51
N LEU A 136 -29.68 -6.49 -16.60
CA LEU A 136 -31.05 -6.07 -16.95
C LEU A 136 -31.86 -5.54 -15.73
N GLY A 137 -31.22 -5.02 -14.68
CA GLY A 137 -31.92 -4.59 -13.45
C GLY A 137 -32.48 -5.76 -12.61
N PHE A 138 -32.16 -7.00 -12.99
CA PHE A 138 -32.32 -8.18 -12.15
C PHE A 138 -31.01 -8.36 -11.39
N GLY A 139 -30.99 -7.82 -10.16
CA GLY A 139 -29.84 -7.77 -9.28
C GLY A 139 -29.07 -9.08 -9.21
N GLY A 140 -27.80 -9.02 -9.62
CA GLY A 140 -26.81 -10.00 -9.21
C GLY A 140 -26.55 -9.86 -7.71
N GLU A 141 -26.25 -10.98 -7.07
CA GLU A 141 -25.99 -11.13 -5.65
C GLU A 141 -25.08 -10.02 -5.07
N GLN A 142 -25.36 -9.59 -3.84
CA GLN A 142 -24.69 -8.49 -3.14
C GLN A 142 -23.16 -8.73 -3.02
N VAL A 143 -22.38 -8.22 -3.98
CA VAL A 143 -20.98 -8.61 -4.22
C VAL A 143 -20.93 -10.10 -4.54
N ASN A 144 -20.52 -10.52 -5.73
CA ASN A 144 -20.39 -11.97 -5.94
C ASN A 144 -19.08 -12.49 -5.28
N ASP A 145 -18.95 -13.81 -5.12
CA ASP A 145 -17.78 -14.41 -4.45
C ASP A 145 -16.43 -13.99 -5.04
N LYS A 146 -16.38 -13.68 -6.34
CA LYS A 146 -15.15 -13.27 -7.03
C LYS A 146 -14.73 -11.86 -6.66
N GLU A 147 -15.67 -10.92 -6.59
CA GLU A 147 -15.39 -9.55 -6.14
C GLU A 147 -14.98 -9.53 -4.67
N ARG A 148 -15.65 -10.30 -3.81
CA ARG A 148 -15.23 -10.47 -2.41
C ARG A 148 -13.80 -10.98 -2.29
N ALA A 149 -13.45 -12.00 -3.09
CA ALA A 149 -12.11 -12.55 -3.09
C ALA A 149 -11.05 -11.51 -3.50
N VAL A 150 -11.32 -10.68 -4.51
CA VAL A 150 -10.38 -9.64 -4.95
C VAL A 150 -10.26 -8.48 -3.97
N ILE A 151 -11.36 -8.07 -3.32
CA ILE A 151 -11.30 -7.05 -2.25
C ILE A 151 -10.47 -7.56 -1.08
N GLU A 152 -10.60 -8.84 -0.72
CA GLU A 152 -9.79 -9.44 0.32
C GLU A 152 -8.31 -9.56 -0.08
N GLU A 153 -8.03 -9.94 -1.33
CA GLU A 153 -6.67 -9.93 -1.89
C GLU A 153 -6.05 -8.52 -1.86
N LEU A 154 -6.82 -7.49 -2.24
CA LEU A 154 -6.40 -6.09 -2.11
C LEU A 154 -6.15 -5.70 -0.65
N ARG A 155 -7.05 -6.08 0.27
CA ARG A 155 -6.88 -5.81 1.70
C ARG A 155 -5.58 -6.42 2.22
N GLN A 156 -5.28 -7.65 1.85
CA GLN A 156 -4.04 -8.33 2.26
C GLN A 156 -2.80 -7.66 1.64
N LEU A 157 -2.85 -7.33 0.35
CA LEU A 157 -1.76 -6.67 -0.36
C LEU A 157 -1.44 -5.30 0.23
N ILE A 158 -2.48 -4.52 0.55
CA ILE A 158 -2.38 -3.16 1.06
C ILE A 158 -2.05 -3.15 2.56
N GLY A 159 -2.58 -4.13 3.31
CA GLY A 159 -2.42 -4.30 4.75
C GLY A 159 -1.11 -4.99 5.14
N ALA A 160 -0.46 -5.70 4.22
CA ALA A 160 0.90 -6.21 4.39
C ALA A 160 1.86 -5.03 4.55
N GLN A 161 2.06 -4.60 5.79
CA GLN A 161 3.14 -3.68 6.13
C GLN A 161 4.44 -4.32 5.64
N PRO A 162 5.39 -3.57 5.05
CA PRO A 162 6.77 -4.02 5.09
C PRO A 162 7.09 -4.18 6.57
N THR A 163 7.23 -5.41 7.03
CA THR A 163 7.68 -5.70 8.39
C THR A 163 9.09 -5.16 8.52
N GLY A 164 9.18 -3.89 8.89
CA GLY A 164 10.39 -3.28 9.39
C GLY A 164 10.63 -3.83 10.79
N GLY A 165 11.41 -4.91 10.88
CA GLY A 165 12.27 -5.18 12.02
C GLY A 165 11.63 -5.48 13.38
N ASP A 166 10.69 -6.42 13.47
CA ASP A 166 10.41 -7.12 14.74
C ASP A 166 10.89 -8.57 14.65
N GLY A 167 12.22 -8.67 14.58
CA GLY A 167 13.00 -9.88 14.66
C GLY A 167 14.37 -9.58 15.25
N ALA A 168 14.44 -8.60 16.18
CA ALA A 168 15.55 -8.53 17.11
C ALA A 168 15.44 -9.76 18.00
N GLY A 169 16.00 -10.87 17.52
CA GLY A 169 16.51 -11.90 18.41
C GLY A 169 17.36 -11.18 19.44
N THR A 170 16.94 -11.29 20.70
CA THR A 170 17.68 -10.82 21.86
C THR A 170 19.05 -11.50 21.85
N ILE A 171 20.04 -10.87 21.22
CA ILE A 171 21.44 -11.15 21.52
C ILE A 171 21.78 -10.17 22.64
N THR A 172 21.49 -10.59 23.86
CA THR A 172 22.04 -10.00 25.07
C THR A 172 23.55 -9.88 24.89
N HIS A 173 24.04 -8.65 24.74
CA HIS A 173 25.45 -8.36 24.95
C HIS A 173 25.68 -8.45 26.46
N GLU A 174 25.97 -9.66 26.95
CA GLU A 174 26.48 -9.82 28.31
C GLU A 174 27.87 -9.19 28.35
N THR A 175 27.95 -8.01 28.95
CA THR A 175 29.19 -7.52 29.54
C THR A 175 28.91 -7.22 30.99
N PRO A 176 29.24 -8.14 31.92
CA PRO A 176 29.32 -7.83 33.34
C PRO A 176 30.70 -7.23 33.69
N PRO A 177 30.78 -6.49 34.81
CA PRO A 177 31.65 -5.33 34.95
C PRO A 177 33.05 -5.62 35.49
N GLU A 178 33.96 -4.68 35.20
CA GLU A 178 35.21 -4.43 35.91
C GLU A 178 35.00 -4.51 37.44
N ALA A 179 35.78 -5.36 38.11
CA ALA A 179 35.96 -5.33 39.54
C ALA A 179 37.44 -5.01 39.83
N SER A 180 37.69 -3.73 40.11
CA SER A 180 38.95 -3.25 40.71
C SER A 180 38.91 -3.42 42.23
N GLU A 181 39.95 -4.12 42.72
CA GLU A 181 40.68 -3.94 43.98
C GLU A 181 40.09 -4.39 45.34
N VAL A 182 41.05 -4.62 46.27
CA VAL A 182 41.01 -5.01 47.71
C VAL A 182 41.21 -6.52 47.91
N ARG A 183 42.27 -7.09 48.54
CA ARG A 183 43.34 -6.67 49.49
C ARG A 183 44.47 -7.76 49.49
N PRO A 184 45.63 -7.55 50.15
CA PRO A 184 46.74 -8.52 50.19
C PRO A 184 46.66 -9.49 51.38
N GLU A 185 47.11 -10.72 51.18
CA GLU A 185 47.35 -11.70 52.25
C GLU A 185 48.85 -11.71 52.64
N PRO A 186 49.20 -11.73 53.93
CA PRO A 186 50.57 -12.00 54.37
C PRO A 186 50.82 -13.52 54.46
N GLY A 187 52.09 -13.93 54.27
CA GLY A 187 52.55 -15.32 54.18
C GLY A 187 52.33 -16.20 55.44
N PRO A 188 52.93 -17.41 55.50
CA PRO A 188 54.37 -17.45 55.75
C PRO A 188 55.16 -18.62 55.10
N ASP A 189 56.47 -18.43 55.11
CA ASP A 189 57.60 -19.37 55.24
C ASP A 189 57.57 -20.84 54.75
N GLY A 190 58.66 -21.22 54.08
CA GLY A 190 59.04 -22.61 53.80
C GLY A 190 59.77 -22.75 52.46
N SER A 191 61.02 -22.30 52.31
CA SER A 191 62.26 -23.03 52.65
C SER A 191 62.51 -24.27 51.77
N GLY A 192 63.63 -24.26 51.03
CA GLY A 192 64.28 -25.47 50.47
C GLY A 192 64.10 -25.66 48.95
N ASN A 193 65.00 -25.25 48.06
CA ASN A 193 66.37 -25.71 47.78
C ASN A 193 66.48 -26.70 46.59
N SER A 194 67.26 -26.24 45.60
CA SER A 194 68.21 -26.96 44.73
C SER A 194 67.77 -27.88 43.58
N ASN A 195 68.50 -27.63 42.47
CA ASN A 195 68.85 -28.40 41.28
C ASN A 195 67.81 -28.59 40.17
#